data_AF-A0A2T4CXD3-F1
#
_entry.id   AF-A0A2T4CXD3-F1
#
_cell.length_a   1.000
_cell.length_b   1.000
_cell.length_c   1.000
_cell.angle_alpha   90.00
_cell.angle_beta   90.00
_cell.angle_gamma   90.00
#
_symmetry.space_group_name_H-M   'P 1'
#
loop_
_entity.id
_entity.type
_entity.pdbx_description
1 polymer ?
#
loop_
_entity_poly.entity_id
_entity_poly.type
_entity_poly.pdbx_seq_one_letter_code
_entity_poly.pdbx_strand_id
1 'polypeptide(L)'
;MAFIRVLFCSGALVLGLPLSTQATECADFDISADLHLSPVTEQTLTPPSSADTDVSLQLHDGLLKPQLDLLLREQFGVQAIEWRASTHHLWPTVYLLRGTSWRQLLQQMLEPYQLRVTLHANHTAVIDYQQSQRAAL
;
A
#
# COMPACT_ATOMS: atom_id res chain seq x y z
N MET A 1 30.83 -35.17 -12.81
CA MET A 1 31.18 -34.33 -13.97
C MET A 1 31.47 -32.93 -13.46
N ALA A 2 32.74 -32.53 -13.48
CA ALA A 2 33.21 -31.23 -13.04
C ALA A 2 33.52 -30.37 -14.28
N PHE A 3 33.10 -29.10 -14.28
CA PHE A 3 33.55 -28.11 -15.24
C PHE A 3 34.04 -26.87 -14.50
N ILE A 4 35.34 -26.66 -14.55
CA ILE A 4 36.06 -25.46 -14.15
C ILE A 4 36.58 -24.81 -15.43
N ARG A 5 36.26 -23.52 -15.62
CA ARG A 5 36.96 -22.54 -16.47
C ARG A 5 36.79 -21.18 -15.76
N VAL A 6 37.76 -20.65 -15.04
CA VAL A 6 39.03 -19.98 -15.42
C VAL A 6 38.83 -18.67 -16.21
N LEU A 7 39.04 -17.59 -15.43
CA LEU A 7 39.72 -16.31 -15.67
C LEU A 7 39.23 -15.23 -16.66
N PHE A 8 39.11 -14.03 -16.06
CA PHE A 8 39.61 -12.71 -16.45
C PHE A 8 39.17 -12.06 -17.77
N CYS A 9 38.51 -10.90 -17.63
CA CYS A 9 38.80 -9.76 -18.47
C CYS A 9 38.84 -8.48 -17.62
N SER A 10 40.03 -7.90 -17.57
CA SER A 10 40.34 -6.56 -17.06
C SER A 10 39.80 -5.47 -17.97
N GLY A 11 39.62 -4.27 -17.39
CA GLY A 11 39.51 -3.00 -18.11
C GLY A 11 38.09 -2.42 -18.05
N ALA A 12 37.87 -1.14 -17.86
CA ALA A 12 38.75 -0.02 -17.59
C ALA A 12 37.87 1.09 -17.01
N LEU A 13 38.52 1.94 -16.21
CA LEU A 13 38.05 3.25 -15.75
C LEU A 13 37.46 4.08 -16.91
N VAL A 14 36.24 4.59 -16.75
CA VAL A 14 35.80 5.80 -17.47
C VAL A 14 35.23 6.77 -16.44
N LEU A 15 36.07 7.77 -16.16
CA LEU A 15 35.72 9.04 -15.55
C LEU A 15 34.74 9.80 -16.44
N GLY A 16 33.81 10.48 -15.78
CA GLY A 16 33.27 11.74 -16.24
C GLY A 16 31.90 11.65 -16.89
N LEU A 17 30.97 12.44 -16.37
CA LEU A 17 30.17 13.41 -17.11
C LEU A 17 29.26 14.18 -16.12
N PRO A 18 28.76 15.36 -16.51
CA PRO A 18 29.00 16.57 -15.76
C PRO A 18 27.81 17.00 -14.90
N LEU A 19 28.16 17.79 -13.89
CA LEU A 19 27.28 18.70 -13.17
C LEU A 19 26.56 19.60 -14.19
N SER A 20 25.27 19.38 -14.41
CA SER A 20 24.41 20.32 -15.14
C SER A 20 23.67 21.19 -14.13
N THR A 21 24.29 22.31 -13.81
CA THR A 21 23.66 23.45 -13.15
C THR A 21 22.77 24.14 -14.19
N GLN A 22 21.46 23.91 -14.12
CA GLN A 22 20.47 24.84 -14.66
C GLN A 22 19.40 25.01 -13.59
N ALA A 23 19.62 25.97 -12.71
CA ALA A 23 18.55 26.51 -11.88
C ALA A 23 18.02 27.74 -12.61
N THR A 24 16.84 27.55 -13.16
CA THR A 24 16.02 28.47 -13.92
C THR A 24 15.85 29.81 -13.21
N GLU A 25 16.21 30.86 -13.95
CA GLU A 25 15.57 32.17 -14.03
C GLU A 25 14.48 32.43 -12.98
N CYS A 26 14.76 33.33 -12.03
CA CYS A 26 13.75 33.89 -11.17
C CYS A 26 12.80 34.72 -12.02
N ALA A 27 11.61 34.17 -12.33
CA ALA A 27 10.50 34.96 -12.81
C ALA A 27 10.07 35.91 -11.68
N ASP A 28 10.25 37.19 -11.93
CA ASP A 28 9.79 38.31 -11.12
C ASP A 28 8.26 38.34 -11.16
N PHE A 29 7.62 37.92 -10.08
CA PHE A 29 6.17 38.04 -9.93
C PHE A 29 5.87 39.40 -9.29
N ASP A 30 5.46 40.35 -10.13
CA ASP A 30 4.79 41.58 -9.72
C ASP A 30 3.43 41.21 -9.11
N ILE A 31 3.39 41.09 -7.77
CA ILE A 31 2.13 41.08 -7.03
C ILE A 31 1.72 42.53 -6.83
N SER A 32 0.92 43.02 -7.76
CA SER A 32 0.11 44.20 -7.57
C SER A 32 -0.98 43.89 -6.53
N ALA A 33 -0.81 44.43 -5.31
CA ALA A 33 -1.76 44.32 -4.22
C ALA A 33 -2.98 45.21 -4.49
N ASP A 34 -3.99 44.68 -5.18
CA ASP A 34 -5.31 45.30 -5.23
C ASP A 34 -6.09 44.91 -3.96
N LEU A 35 -6.21 45.88 -3.05
CA LEU A 35 -7.02 45.82 -1.83
C LEU A 35 -8.51 45.78 -2.19
N HIS A 36 -9.00 44.64 -2.67
CA HIS A 36 -10.43 44.42 -2.80
C HIS A 36 -10.99 43.88 -1.48
N LEU A 37 -11.42 44.81 -0.62
CA LEU A 37 -12.27 44.54 0.54
C LEU A 37 -13.60 43.93 0.06
N SER A 38 -13.66 42.60 -0.02
CA SER A 38 -14.92 41.86 -0.13
C SER A 38 -15.42 41.47 1.26
N PRO A 39 -16.70 41.69 1.60
CA PRO A 39 -17.27 41.24 2.85
C PRO A 39 -17.20 39.71 2.92
N VAL A 40 -16.62 39.21 4.01
CA VAL A 40 -16.60 37.80 4.38
C VAL A 40 -18.03 37.27 4.39
N THR A 41 -18.41 36.57 3.33
CA THR A 41 -19.49 35.60 3.41
C THR A 41 -18.83 34.37 4.01
N GLU A 42 -19.18 34.05 5.26
CA GLU A 42 -18.88 32.75 5.87
C GLU A 42 -19.41 31.65 4.94
N GLN A 43 -18.55 31.17 4.04
CA GLN A 43 -18.69 29.85 3.50
C GLN A 43 -18.52 28.91 4.69
N THR A 44 -19.66 28.49 5.23
CA THR A 44 -19.75 27.24 5.98
C THR A 44 -19.04 26.20 5.13
N LEU A 45 -17.79 25.91 5.47
CA LEU A 45 -17.06 24.76 4.99
C LEU A 45 -17.95 23.58 5.35
N THR A 46 -18.73 23.14 4.37
CA THR A 46 -19.21 21.78 4.39
C THR A 46 -17.93 20.96 4.45
N PRO A 47 -17.66 20.20 5.53
CA PRO A 47 -16.52 19.29 5.52
C PRO A 47 -16.64 18.48 4.22
N PRO A 48 -15.54 18.21 3.48
CA PRO A 48 -15.62 17.36 2.31
C PRO A 48 -16.36 16.12 2.76
N SER A 49 -17.58 15.94 2.24
CA SER A 49 -18.41 14.81 2.57
C SER A 49 -17.53 13.63 2.22
N SER A 50 -17.08 12.90 3.25
CA SER A 50 -16.50 11.59 3.10
C SER A 50 -17.58 10.80 2.39
N ALA A 51 -17.55 10.82 1.05
CA ALA A 51 -18.48 10.10 0.23
C ALA A 51 -18.32 8.66 0.69
N ASP A 52 -19.35 8.19 1.39
CA ASP A 52 -19.43 6.89 2.02
C ASP A 52 -19.33 5.90 0.88
N THR A 53 -18.08 5.54 0.53
CA THR A 53 -17.80 4.67 -0.60
C THR A 53 -17.98 3.29 -0.03
N ASP A 54 -19.23 2.85 0.00
CA ASP A 54 -19.56 1.47 0.34
C ASP A 54 -18.78 0.58 -0.63
N VAL A 55 -17.88 -0.22 -0.07
CA VAL A 55 -17.11 -1.21 -0.80
C VAL A 55 -17.63 -2.58 -0.42
N SER A 56 -17.65 -3.46 -1.41
CA SER A 56 -18.09 -4.84 -1.22
C SER A 56 -17.09 -5.81 -1.81
N LEU A 57 -16.87 -6.92 -1.12
CA LEU A 57 -16.00 -8.01 -1.56
C LEU A 57 -16.75 -9.33 -1.48
N GLN A 58 -16.80 -10.05 -2.59
CA GLN A 58 -17.31 -11.41 -2.62
C GLN A 58 -16.19 -12.39 -2.27
N LEU A 59 -16.39 -13.16 -1.21
CA LEU A 59 -15.56 -14.29 -0.85
C LEU A 59 -16.22 -15.58 -1.32
N HIS A 60 -15.40 -16.53 -1.72
CA HIS A 60 -15.78 -17.86 -2.18
C HIS A 60 -15.28 -18.92 -1.19
N ASP A 61 -15.94 -20.08 -1.20
CA ASP A 61 -15.47 -21.25 -0.48
C ASP A 61 -14.10 -21.72 -1.00
N GLY A 62 -13.25 -22.21 -0.09
CA GLY A 62 -11.94 -22.73 -0.43
C GLY A 62 -10.80 -21.99 0.26
N LEU A 63 -9.60 -22.00 -0.33
CA LEU A 63 -8.41 -21.44 0.31
C LEU A 63 -8.53 -19.92 0.48
N LEU A 64 -8.23 -19.43 1.68
CA LEU A 64 -8.21 -18.01 1.99
C LEU A 64 -7.05 -17.30 1.28
N LYS A 65 -5.88 -17.94 1.25
CA LYS A 65 -4.64 -17.38 0.69
C LYS A 65 -4.81 -16.76 -0.70
N PRO A 66 -5.30 -17.46 -1.75
CA PRO A 66 -5.42 -16.88 -3.09
C PRO A 66 -6.36 -15.68 -3.16
N GLN A 67 -7.45 -15.70 -2.39
CA GLN A 67 -8.42 -14.60 -2.36
C GLN A 67 -7.84 -13.35 -1.67
N LEU A 68 -7.08 -13.56 -0.59
CA LEU A 68 -6.36 -12.50 0.09
C LEU A 68 -5.21 -11.93 -0.77
N ASP A 69 -4.50 -12.79 -1.50
CA ASP A 69 -3.42 -12.40 -2.41
C ASP A 69 -3.92 -11.44 -3.49
N LEU A 70 -5.05 -11.78 -4.14
CA LEU A 70 -5.72 -10.93 -5.11
C LEU A 70 -6.15 -9.59 -4.52
N LEU A 71 -6.82 -9.62 -3.36
CA LEU A 71 -7.27 -8.40 -2.68
C LEU A 71 -6.10 -7.44 -2.38
N LEU A 72 -4.99 -7.97 -1.85
CA LEU A 72 -3.81 -7.17 -1.51
C LEU A 72 -3.13 -6.59 -2.75
N ARG A 73 -3.10 -7.33 -3.87
CA ARG A 73 -2.55 -6.82 -5.13
C ARG A 73 -3.42 -5.74 -5.73
N GLU A 74 -4.72 -5.99 -5.83
CA GLU A 74 -5.66 -5.13 -6.56
C GLU A 74 -6.00 -3.85 -5.79
N GLN A 75 -6.26 -3.95 -4.48
CA GLN A 75 -6.78 -2.82 -3.70
C GLN A 75 -5.70 -2.09 -2.90
N PHE A 76 -4.55 -2.74 -2.64
CA PHE A 76 -3.46 -2.19 -1.82
C PHE A 76 -2.14 -2.02 -2.58
N GLY A 77 -2.08 -2.40 -3.86
CA GLY A 77 -0.87 -2.23 -4.70
C GLY A 77 0.31 -3.09 -4.26
N VAL A 78 0.06 -4.18 -3.53
CA VAL A 78 1.11 -5.07 -3.02
C VAL A 78 1.71 -5.86 -4.18
N GLN A 79 3.04 -5.93 -4.25
CA GLN A 79 3.77 -6.68 -5.27
C GLN A 79 4.30 -8.01 -4.73
N ALA A 80 4.76 -8.02 -3.48
CA ALA A 80 5.31 -9.18 -2.80
C ALA A 80 4.52 -9.50 -1.54
N ILE A 81 4.26 -10.78 -1.31
CA ILE A 81 3.51 -11.24 -0.14
C ILE A 81 4.36 -12.28 0.59
N GLU A 82 4.71 -11.97 1.83
CA GLU A 82 5.40 -12.89 2.74
C GLU A 82 4.37 -13.56 3.66
N TRP A 83 4.18 -14.85 3.49
CA TRP A 83 3.22 -15.63 4.25
C TRP A 83 3.90 -16.35 5.42
N ARG A 84 3.66 -15.89 6.65
CA ARG A 84 4.21 -16.46 7.88
C ARG A 84 3.18 -17.24 8.71
N ALA A 85 1.91 -17.25 8.29
CA ALA A 85 0.84 -18.03 8.90
C ALA A 85 0.65 -19.40 8.21
N SER A 86 -0.28 -20.23 8.70
CA SER A 86 -0.65 -21.45 7.97
C SER A 86 -1.23 -21.13 6.59
N THR A 87 -0.86 -21.90 5.57
CA THR A 87 -1.40 -21.77 4.20
C THR A 87 -2.70 -22.53 3.99
N HIS A 88 -3.15 -23.30 4.99
CA HIS A 88 -4.30 -24.19 4.92
C HIS A 88 -5.61 -23.57 5.45
N HIS A 89 -5.65 -22.26 5.70
CA HIS A 89 -6.89 -21.60 6.12
C HIS A 89 -7.92 -21.66 4.99
N LEU A 90 -9.12 -22.11 5.35
CA LEU A 90 -10.25 -22.25 4.44
C LEU A 90 -11.33 -21.24 4.80
N TRP A 91 -11.84 -20.55 3.80
CA TRP A 91 -13.09 -19.82 3.87
C TRP A 91 -14.26 -20.81 3.63
N PRO A 92 -15.26 -20.86 4.52
CA PRO A 92 -16.19 -21.99 4.57
C PRO A 92 -17.31 -21.94 3.51
N THR A 93 -17.70 -20.76 3.05
CA THR A 93 -18.86 -20.58 2.17
C THR A 93 -18.78 -19.27 1.39
N VAL A 94 -19.55 -19.14 0.30
CA VAL A 94 -19.67 -17.88 -0.41
C VAL A 94 -20.29 -16.81 0.51
N TYR A 95 -19.63 -15.67 0.64
CA TYR A 95 -20.06 -14.60 1.54
C TYR A 95 -19.76 -13.22 0.95
N LEU A 96 -20.70 -12.30 1.02
CA LEU A 96 -20.51 -10.92 0.58
C LEU A 96 -20.17 -10.04 1.79
N LEU A 97 -18.92 -9.62 1.89
CA LEU A 97 -18.49 -8.63 2.86
C LEU A 97 -18.84 -7.22 2.35
N ARG A 98 -19.34 -6.37 3.25
CA ARG A 98 -19.65 -4.96 2.99
C ARG A 98 -19.06 -4.09 4.08
N GLY A 99 -18.56 -2.92 3.71
CA GLY A 99 -17.98 -1.97 4.64
C GLY A 99 -17.69 -0.64 3.97
N THR A 100 -17.28 0.33 4.79
CA THR A 100 -17.05 1.71 4.33
C THR A 100 -15.63 1.93 3.80
N SER A 101 -14.77 0.90 3.87
CA SER A 101 -13.41 0.93 3.30
C SER A 101 -12.81 -0.47 3.11
N TRP A 102 -11.86 -0.57 2.17
CA TRP A 102 -11.11 -1.82 1.93
C TRP A 102 -10.34 -2.31 3.15
N ARG A 103 -9.83 -1.39 3.99
CA ARG A 103 -9.16 -1.74 5.25
C ARG A 103 -10.10 -2.44 6.22
N GLN A 104 -11.34 -1.96 6.33
CA GLN A 104 -12.34 -2.58 7.19
C GLN A 104 -12.69 -3.99 6.70
N LEU A 105 -12.90 -4.17 5.39
CA LEU A 105 -13.18 -5.48 4.82
C LEU A 105 -12.02 -6.46 5.03
N LEU A 106 -10.80 -5.99 4.82
CA LEU A 106 -9.60 -6.77 5.08
C LEU A 106 -9.55 -7.23 6.54
N GLN A 107 -9.82 -6.33 7.49
CA GLN A 107 -9.87 -6.68 8.90
C GLN A 107 -10.96 -7.72 9.20
N GLN A 108 -12.18 -7.55 8.67
CA GLN A 108 -13.30 -8.48 8.84
C GLN A 108 -12.99 -9.88 8.29
N MET A 109 -12.28 -9.96 7.16
CA MET A 109 -11.88 -11.24 6.57
C MET A 109 -10.86 -11.98 7.46
N LEU A 110 -9.93 -11.25 8.09
CA LEU A 110 -8.80 -11.83 8.81
C LEU A 110 -9.07 -12.14 10.28
N GLU A 111 -10.00 -11.40 10.90
CA GLU A 111 -10.40 -11.53 12.30
C GLU A 111 -10.72 -12.97 12.75
N PRO A 112 -11.55 -13.76 12.03
CA PRO A 112 -11.90 -15.11 12.47
C PRO A 112 -10.70 -16.08 12.48
N TYR A 113 -9.63 -15.77 11.76
CA TYR A 113 -8.40 -16.58 11.71
C TYR A 113 -7.28 -16.03 12.59
N GLN A 114 -7.54 -14.95 13.33
CA GLN A 114 -6.55 -14.24 14.12
C GLN A 114 -5.33 -13.86 13.27
N LEU A 115 -5.57 -13.48 12.01
CA LEU A 115 -4.51 -13.04 11.10
C LEU A 115 -4.39 -11.52 11.14
N ARG A 116 -3.21 -11.01 10.82
CA ARG A 116 -2.99 -9.59 10.51
C ARG A 116 -2.17 -9.45 9.25
N VAL A 117 -2.30 -8.29 8.61
CA VAL A 117 -1.50 -7.88 7.46
C VAL A 117 -0.70 -6.66 7.87
N THR A 118 0.62 -6.70 7.69
CA THR A 118 1.51 -5.54 7.82
C THR A 118 1.92 -5.10 6.42
N LEU A 119 1.52 -3.89 6.02
CA LEU A 119 1.91 -3.29 4.75
C LEU A 119 3.18 -2.46 4.92
N HIS A 120 4.14 -2.67 4.04
CA HIS A 120 5.40 -1.95 4.01
C HIS A 120 5.48 -0.98 2.81
N ALA A 121 6.27 0.08 2.94
CA ALA A 121 6.46 1.10 1.90
C ALA A 121 7.06 0.56 0.59
N ASN A 122 7.73 -0.60 0.64
CA ASN A 122 8.28 -1.29 -0.53
C ASN A 122 7.25 -2.16 -1.26
N HIS A 123 5.95 -1.94 -1.05
CA HIS A 123 4.87 -2.74 -1.63
C HIS A 123 4.92 -4.22 -1.24
N THR A 124 5.51 -4.53 -0.08
CA THR A 124 5.47 -5.87 0.51
C THR A 124 4.38 -5.93 1.58
N ALA A 125 3.61 -7.02 1.60
CA ALA A 125 2.72 -7.35 2.69
C ALA A 125 3.23 -8.57 3.45
N VAL A 126 3.25 -8.51 4.77
CA VAL A 126 3.54 -9.65 5.65
C VAL A 126 2.24 -10.11 6.30
N ILE A 127 1.92 -11.39 6.19
CA ILE A 127 0.76 -12.01 6.83
C ILE A 127 1.25 -12.96 7.91
N ASP A 128 0.88 -12.67 9.15
CA ASP A 128 1.20 -13.49 10.32
C ASP A 128 0.00 -13.59 11.25
N TYR A 129 0.13 -14.45 12.27
CA TYR A 129 -0.86 -14.51 13.34
C TYR A 129 -0.74 -13.26 14.21
N GLN A 130 -1.89 -12.74 14.63
CA GLN A 130 -1.98 -11.82 15.74
C GLN A 130 -1.38 -12.53 16.95
N GLN A 131 -0.16 -12.15 17.35
CA GLN A 131 0.32 -12.49 18.67
C GLN A 131 -0.56 -11.75 19.66
N SER A 132 -1.65 -12.39 20.08
CA SER A 132 -2.38 -12.00 21.27
C SER A 132 -1.34 -11.85 22.37
N GLN A 133 -1.17 -10.64 22.90
CA GLN A 133 -0.20 -10.33 23.95
C GLN A 133 -0.48 -11.21 25.20
N ARG A 134 0.02 -12.45 25.23
CA ARG A 134 0.21 -13.23 26.45
C ARG A 134 1.63 -12.98 26.92
N ALA A 135 1.88 -11.83 27.53
CA ALA A 135 3.04 -11.59 28.36
C ALA A 135 2.82 -10.34 29.25
N ALA A 136 1.94 -10.47 30.24
CA ALA A 136 1.95 -9.62 31.44
C ALA A 136 1.23 -10.38 32.56
N LEU A 137 1.94 -11.36 33.15
CA LEU A 137 1.68 -11.88 34.50
C LEU A 137 2.96 -11.69 35.29
#